data_AF-A0A8J6SMY2-F1
#
_entry.id   AF-A0A8J6SMY2-F1
#
_cell.length_a   1.000
_cell.length_b   1.000
_cell.length_c   1.000
_cell.angle_alpha   90.00
_cell.angle_beta   90.00
_cell.angle_gamma   90.00
#
_symmetry.space_group_name_H-M   'P 1'
#
loop_
_entity.id
_entity.type
_entity.pdbx_description
1 polymer ?
#
loop_
_entity_poly.entity_id
_entity_poly.type
_entity_poly.pdbx_seq_one_letter_code
_entity_poly.pdbx_strand_id
1 'polypeptide(L)' 'MTDTIKLLDVVALTVNLPEFNLRRGQVGTVVEILADGRAFEVEFSDRTGRTYESLGLRPDQIMVLHFEPVSGDVAA' A
#
# COMPACT_ATOMS: atom_id res chain seq x y z
N MET A 1 -7.11 10.89 -12.80
CA MET A 1 -5.71 10.42 -12.97
C MET A 1 -5.59 9.17 -12.14
N THR A 2 -5.13 8.05 -12.72
CA THR A 2 -4.82 6.87 -11.92
C THR A 2 -3.44 7.13 -11.33
N ASP A 3 -3.34 7.34 -10.02
CA ASP A 3 -2.04 7.50 -9.38
C ASP A 3 -1.26 6.19 -9.50
N THR A 4 -0.13 6.24 -10.20
CA THR A 4 0.78 5.11 -10.34
C THR A 4 1.47 4.85 -9.01
N ILE A 5 1.37 3.63 -8.51
CA ILE A 5 2.06 3.17 -7.29
C ILE A 5 3.57 3.20 -7.52
N LYS A 6 4.32 3.77 -6.58
CA LYS A 6 5.77 3.95 -6.62
C LYS A 6 6.44 3.31 -5.42
N LEU A 7 7.76 3.14 -5.53
CA LEU A 7 8.60 2.77 -4.41
C LEU A 7 8.45 3.79 -3.27
N LEU A 8 8.36 3.30 -2.04
CA LEU A 8 8.14 4.07 -0.80
C LEU A 8 6.74 4.69 -0.65
N ASP A 9 5.80 4.42 -1.54
CA ASP A 9 4.41 4.81 -1.30
C ASP A 9 3.88 4.08 -0.06
N VAL A 10 3.19 4.83 0.80
CA VAL A 10 2.43 4.26 1.91
C VAL A 10 1.08 3.82 1.36
N VAL A 11 0.71 2.58 1.63
CA VAL A 11 -0.52 1.97 1.13
C VAL A 11 -1.33 1.37 2.27
N ALA A 12 -2.62 1.16 2.03
CA ALA A 12 -3.47 0.34 2.88
C ALA A 12 -3.98 -0.88 2.12
N LEU A 13 -4.08 -2.02 2.82
CA LEU A 13 -4.78 -3.20 2.30
C LEU A 13 -6.25 -2.89 2.03
N THR A 14 -6.76 -3.31 0.88
CA THR A 14 -8.19 -3.22 0.51
C THR A 14 -8.94 -4.54 0.79
N VAL A 15 -8.21 -5.60 1.10
CA VAL A 15 -8.71 -6.96 1.37
C VAL A 15 -8.25 -7.47 2.74
N ASN A 16 -8.92 -8.48 3.28
CA ASN A 16 -8.45 -9.20 4.47
C ASN A 16 -7.51 -10.33 4.03
N LEU A 17 -6.43 -10.55 4.78
CA LEU A 17 -5.47 -11.63 4.58
C LEU A 17 -5.18 -12.29 5.94
N PRO A 18 -6.17 -12.98 6.55
CA PRO A 18 -6.07 -13.55 7.89
C PRO A 18 -4.93 -14.56 8.04
N GLU A 19 -4.50 -15.21 6.97
CA GLU A 19 -3.37 -16.13 6.93
C GLU A 19 -2.03 -15.46 7.29
N PHE A 20 -1.92 -14.14 7.09
CA PHE A 20 -0.75 -13.32 7.46
C PHE A 20 -1.04 -12.44 8.67
N ASN A 21 -2.14 -12.66 9.39
CA ASN A 21 -2.62 -11.80 10.47
C ASN A 21 -2.88 -10.34 10.03
N LEU A 22 -3.18 -10.14 8.73
CA LEU A 22 -3.44 -8.83 8.15
C LEU A 22 -4.93 -8.66 7.85
N ARG A 23 -5.43 -7.44 8.03
CA ARG A 23 -6.82 -7.07 7.75
C ARG A 23 -6.89 -5.89 6.81
N ARG A 24 -8.03 -5.73 6.14
CA ARG A 24 -8.32 -4.52 5.36
C ARG A 24 -8.09 -3.27 6.21
N GLY A 25 -7.41 -2.29 5.62
CA GLY A 25 -7.00 -1.04 6.27
C GLY A 25 -5.65 -1.11 6.97
N GLN A 26 -4.96 -2.26 7.00
CA GLN A 26 -3.61 -2.33 7.52
C GLN A 26 -2.66 -1.50 6.64
N VAL A 27 -1.84 -0.67 7.27
CA VAL A 27 -0.90 0.23 6.62
C VAL A 27 0.42 -0.49 6.38
N GLY A 28 0.96 -0.36 5.16
CA GLY A 28 2.26 -0.86 4.76
C GLY A 28 2.97 0.10 3.81
N THR A 29 4.20 -0.23 3.45
CA THR A 29 5.05 0.58 2.57
C THR A 29 5.52 -0.26 1.40
N VAL A 30 5.43 0.27 0.17
CA VAL A 30 5.99 -0.41 -1.01
C VAL A 30 7.52 -0.38 -0.94
N VAL A 31 8.15 -1.55 -0.90
CA VAL A 31 9.61 -1.70 -0.81
C VAL A 31 10.24 -2.29 -2.08
N GLU A 32 9.43 -2.84 -2.99
CA GLU A 32 9.89 -3.28 -4.31
C GLU A 32 8.75 -3.24 -5.35
N ILE A 33 9.07 -2.89 -6.60
CA ILE A 33 8.16 -3.01 -7.74
C ILE A 33 8.46 -4.32 -8.46
N LEU A 34 7.49 -5.22 -8.51
CA LEU A 34 7.65 -6.56 -9.05
C LEU A 34 6.91 -6.71 -10.37
N ALA A 35 7.38 -7.64 -11.20
CA ALA A 35 6.70 -8.07 -12.43
C ALA A 35 6.25 -6.90 -13.34
N ASP A 36 7.12 -5.90 -13.50
CA ASP A 36 6.87 -4.69 -14.30
C ASP A 36 5.64 -3.88 -13.83
N GLY A 37 5.41 -3.81 -12.52
CA GLY A 37 4.29 -3.07 -11.91
C GLY A 37 2.99 -3.85 -11.83
N ARG A 38 3.01 -5.17 -12.11
CA ARG A 38 1.85 -6.05 -11.90
C ARG A 38 1.74 -6.56 -10.46
N ALA A 39 2.79 -6.39 -9.66
CA ALA A 39 2.80 -6.69 -8.23
C ALA A 39 3.77 -5.75 -7.50
N PHE A 40 3.63 -5.65 -6.18
CA PHE A 40 4.44 -4.80 -5.33
C PHE A 40 4.76 -5.56 -4.06
N GLU A 41 6.03 -5.57 -3.65
CA GLU A 41 6.39 -6.04 -2.32
C GLU A 41 6.01 -4.95 -1.32
N VAL A 42 5.15 -5.27 -0.36
CA VAL A 42 4.68 -4.35 0.67
C VAL A 42 5.13 -4.84 2.03
N GLU A 43 5.89 -4.00 2.71
CA GLU A 43 6.35 -4.23 4.07
C GLU A 43 5.32 -3.70 5.09
N PHE A 44 5.01 -4.51 6.09
CA PHE A 44 4.18 -4.16 7.22
C PHE A 44 5.01 -4.12 8.50
N SER A 45 5.04 -2.95 9.14
CA SER A 45 5.89 -2.67 10.30
C SER A 45 5.07 -2.20 11.49
N ASP A 46 5.52 -2.58 12.69
CA ASP A 46 4.88 -2.16 13.93
C ASP A 46 5.19 -0.67 14.24
N ARG A 47 4.67 -0.17 15.37
CA ARG A 47 4.88 1.24 15.79
C ARG A 47 6.33 1.58 16.15
N THR A 48 7.19 0.56 16.28
CA THR A 48 8.63 0.72 16.51
C THR A 48 9.45 0.64 15.22
N GLY A 49 8.79 0.45 14.07
CA GLY A 49 9.44 0.30 12.77
C GLY A 49 10.00 -1.09 12.53
N ARG A 50 9.59 -2.10 13.32
CA ARG A 50 9.99 -3.49 13.08
C ARG A 50 9.03 -4.13 12.10
N THR A 51 9.57 -4.60 10.98
CA THR A 51 8.87 -5.44 10.02
C THR A 51 8.39 -6.72 10.70
N TYR A 52 7.10 -7.02 10.56
CA TYR A 52 6.53 -8.29 11.00
C TYR A 52 5.99 -9.12 9.84
N GLU A 53 5.66 -8.49 8.69
CA GLU A 53 5.27 -9.19 7.47
C GLU A 53 5.76 -8.43 6.22
N SER A 54 6.01 -9.16 5.14
CA SER A 54 6.31 -8.60 3.81
C SER A 54 5.69 -9.51 2.76
N LEU A 55 4.89 -8.93 1.85
CA LEU A 55 4.09 -9.70 0.90
C LEU A 55 4.07 -9.05 -0.48
N GLY A 56 4.17 -9.88 -1.51
CA GLY A 56 3.87 -9.51 -2.89
C GLY A 56 2.36 -9.36 -3.09
N LEU A 57 1.90 -8.13 -3.31
CA LEU A 57 0.50 -7.77 -3.48
C LEU A 57 0.21 -7.20 -4.86
N ARG A 58 -0.96 -7.52 -5.40
CA ARG A 58 -1.44 -6.93 -6.66
C ARG A 58 -2.01 -5.54 -6.45
N PRO A 59 -2.05 -4.70 -7.51
CA PRO A 59 -2.65 -3.36 -7.42
C PRO A 59 -4.09 -3.34 -6.88
N ASP A 60 -4.90 -4.37 -7.14
CA ASP A 60 -6.30 -4.45 -6.66
C ASP A 60 -6.41 -4.71 -5.14
N GLN A 61 -5.31 -5.13 -4.49
CA GLN A 61 -5.27 -5.48 -3.07
C GLN A 61 -4.79 -4.33 -2.17
N ILE A 62 -4.36 -3.20 -2.77
CA ILE A 62 -3.78 -2.06 -2.06
C ILE A 62 -4.32 -0.73 -2.58
N MET A 63 -4.27 0.29 -1.74
CA MET A 63 -4.65 1.66 -2.06
C MET A 63 -3.60 2.62 -1.52
N VAL A 64 -3.06 3.50 -2.37
CA VAL A 64 -2.12 4.54 -1.94
C VAL A 64 -2.81 5.50 -0.97
N LEU A 65 -2.12 5.82 0.13
CA LEU A 65 -2.60 6.76 1.13
C LEU A 65 -2.04 8.15 0.88
N HIS A 66 -2.92 9.14 0.86
CA HIS A 66 -2.57 10.55 0.78
C HIS A 66 -2.79 11.19 2.15
N PHE A 67 -1.75 11.80 2.70
CA PHE A 67 -1.79 12.44 4.03
C PHE A 67 -2.17 13.92 3.98
N GLU A 68 -2.08 14.52 2.79
CA GLU A 68 -2.43 15.90 2.53
C GLU A 68 -3.69 15.96 1.64
N PRO A 69 -4.54 16.99 1.81
CA PRO A 69 -5.68 17.21 0.94
C PRO A 69 -5.20 17.51 -0.49
N VAL A 70 -5.99 17.11 -1.48
CA VAL A 70 -5.77 17.55 -2.86
C VAL A 70 -6.05 19.05 -2.90
N SER A 71 -5.01 19.85 -3.15
CA SER A 71 -5.15 21.28 -3.44
C SER A 71 -6.19 21.44 -4.55
N GLY A 72 -7.29 22.12 -4.23
CA GLY A 72 -8.52 22.07 -5.01
C GLY A 72 -8.36 22.47 -6.47
N ASP A 73 -8.46 21.47 -7.34
CA ASP A 73 -9.07 21.53 -8.68
C ASP A 73 -9.87 20.24 -8.90
N VAL A 74 -10.60 19.81 -7.86
CA VAL A 74 -11.75 18.94 -8.05
C VAL A 74 -12.91 19.83 -8.46
N ALA A 75 -13.04 20.03 -9.78
CA ALA A 75 -14.20 20.64 -10.38
C ALA A 75 -15.47 19.99 -9.81
N ALA A 76 -16.37 20.85 -9.31
CA ALA A 76 -17.69 20.50 -8.82
C ALA A 76 -18.56 19.81 -9.88
#